data_AF-A0A972HHZ5-F1
#
_entry.id   AF-A0A972HHZ5-F1
#
_cell.length_a   1.000
_cell.length_b   1.000
_cell.length_c   1.000
_cell.angle_alpha   90.00
_cell.angle_beta   90.00
_cell.angle_gamma   90.00
#
_symmetry.space_group_name_H-M   'P 1'
#
loop_
_entity.id
_entity.type
_entity.pdbx_description
1 polymer ?
#
loop_
_entity_poly.entity_id
_entity_poly.type
_entity_poly.pdbx_seq_one_letter_code
_entity_poly.pdbx_strand_id
1 'polypeptide(L)'
;MTIAWLFLGALAAAILLFSVALFVSRRILKHRLAKVAGPYLVRIGLPGGRGRDGDDLDTTFDTLEQARQAATAALLTHEDNAVVAFVLGQRDDQQWDVIDRVDVLTP
;
A
#
# COMPACT_ATOMS: atom_id res chain seq x y z
N MET A 1 -25.24 -43.76 6.08
CA MET A 1 -25.37 -42.40 6.65
C MET A 1 -24.05 -41.88 7.25
N THR A 2 -22.88 -42.15 6.65
CA THR A 2 -21.57 -41.80 7.24
C THR A 2 -20.76 -40.82 6.39
N ILE A 3 -20.88 -40.92 5.06
CA ILE A 3 -20.11 -40.11 4.11
C ILE A 3 -20.53 -38.62 4.13
N ALA A 4 -21.84 -38.33 4.22
CA ALA A 4 -22.34 -36.95 4.26
C ALA A 4 -21.84 -36.13 5.46
N TRP A 5 -21.64 -36.78 6.62
CA TRP A 5 -21.12 -36.13 7.82
C TRP A 5 -19.63 -35.80 7.72
N LEU A 6 -18.86 -36.63 7.01
CA LEU A 6 -17.44 -36.36 6.73
C LEU A 6 -17.28 -35.14 5.82
N PHE A 7 -18.14 -35.00 4.79
CA PHE A 7 -18.15 -33.82 3.93
C PHE A 7 -18.56 -32.55 4.67
N LEU A 8 -19.56 -32.62 5.56
CA LEU A 8 -19.97 -31.48 6.38
C LEU A 8 -18.84 -31.03 7.33
N GLY A 9 -18.15 -31.97 7.97
CA GLY A 9 -17.03 -31.67 8.86
C GLY A 9 -15.83 -31.06 8.11
N ALA A 10 -15.50 -31.60 6.94
CA ALA A 10 -14.42 -31.07 6.10
C ALA A 10 -14.74 -29.65 5.59
N LEU A 11 -16.00 -29.40 5.19
CA LEU A 11 -16.43 -28.08 4.75
C LEU A 11 -16.36 -27.05 5.90
N ALA A 12 -16.83 -27.41 7.09
CA ALA A 12 -16.75 -26.54 8.26
C ALA A 12 -15.30 -26.19 8.62
N ALA A 13 -14.40 -27.19 8.58
CA ALA A 13 -12.97 -26.96 8.82
C ALA A 13 -12.35 -26.03 7.77
N ALA A 14 -12.70 -26.18 6.48
CA ALA A 14 -12.20 -25.31 5.42
C ALA A 14 -12.64 -23.85 5.59
N ILE A 15 -13.90 -23.61 5.96
CA ILE A 15 -14.43 -22.26 6.23
C ILE A 15 -13.72 -21.63 7.44
N LEU A 16 -13.46 -22.42 8.48
CA LEU A 16 -12.74 -21.98 9.68
C LEU A 16 -11.30 -21.57 9.33
N LEU A 17 -10.58 -22.41 8.60
CA LEU A 17 -9.23 -22.11 8.13
C LEU A 17 -9.19 -20.85 7.25
N PHE A 18 -10.15 -20.72 6.33
CA PHE A 18 -10.27 -19.55 5.47
C PHE A 18 -10.55 -18.27 6.27
N SER A 19 -11.42 -18.34 7.27
CA SER A 19 -11.74 -17.21 8.14
C SER A 19 -10.54 -16.79 8.99
N VAL A 20 -9.78 -17.75 9.51
CA VAL A 20 -8.52 -17.48 10.24
C VAL A 20 -7.49 -16.85 9.32
N ALA A 21 -7.34 -17.34 8.09
CA ALA A 21 -6.44 -16.76 7.10
C ALA A 21 -6.81 -15.30 6.79
N LEU A 22 -8.09 -15.00 6.59
CA LEU A 22 -8.57 -13.63 6.40
C LEU A 22 -8.29 -12.74 7.61
N PHE A 23 -8.50 -13.26 8.83
CA PHE A 23 -8.24 -12.51 10.05
C PHE A 23 -6.75 -12.20 10.24
N VAL A 24 -5.88 -13.18 10.01
CA VAL A 24 -4.42 -13.01 10.08
C VAL A 24 -3.93 -12.02 9.03
N SER A 25 -4.39 -12.15 7.78
CA SER A 25 -4.05 -11.20 6.70
C SER A 25 -4.48 -9.77 7.04
N ARG A 26 -5.70 -9.60 7.55
CA ARG A 26 -6.19 -8.28 8.01
C ARG A 26 -5.38 -7.74 9.19
N ARG A 27 -4.97 -8.61 10.12
CA ARG A 27 -4.21 -8.21 11.32
C ARG A 27 -2.77 -7.81 10.96
N ILE A 28 -2.13 -8.52 10.03
CA ILE A 28 -0.79 -8.18 9.52
C ILE A 28 -0.84 -6.86 8.75
N LEU A 29 -1.87 -6.68 7.90
CA LEU A 29 -2.07 -5.43 7.18
C LEU A 29 -2.31 -4.26 8.13
N LYS A 30 -3.16 -4.44 9.15
CA LYS A 30 -3.38 -3.45 10.21
C LYS A 30 -2.12 -3.16 11.02
N HIS A 31 -1.30 -4.15 11.36
CA HIS A 31 -0.05 -3.91 12.08
C HIS A 31 1.00 -3.18 11.25
N ARG A 32 1.05 -3.42 9.93
CA ARG A 32 1.92 -2.64 9.03
C ARG A 32 1.42 -1.21 8.89
N LEU A 33 0.11 -1.02 8.70
CA LEU A 33 -0.51 0.31 8.61
C LEU A 33 -0.46 1.08 9.94
N ALA A 34 -0.59 0.40 11.08
CA ALA A 34 -0.51 1.03 12.40
C ALA A 34 0.90 1.53 12.75
N LYS A 35 1.94 1.06 12.05
CA LYS A 35 3.31 1.61 12.14
C LYS A 35 3.53 2.84 11.26
N VAL A 36 2.56 3.17 10.40
CA VAL A 36 2.56 4.37 9.57
C VAL A 36 1.35 5.20 9.95
N ALA A 37 1.41 5.79 11.14
CA ALA A 37 0.42 6.75 11.63
C ALA A 37 0.94 8.20 11.58
N GLY A 38 1.99 8.44 10.78
CA GLY A 38 2.59 9.76 10.58
C GLY A 38 2.21 10.39 9.24
N PRO A 39 2.67 11.63 8.97
CA PRO A 39 2.47 12.31 7.70
C PRO A 39 2.99 11.47 6.52
N TYR A 40 2.40 11.71 5.36
CA TYR A 40 2.75 11.13 4.07
C TYR A 40 3.52 12.14 3.24
N LEU A 41 4.49 11.66 2.47
CA LEU A 41 5.28 12.46 1.56
C LEU A 41 5.22 11.82 0.18
N VAL A 42 5.27 12.63 -0.87
CA VAL A 42 5.30 12.14 -2.25
C VAL A 42 6.67 12.44 -2.82
N ARG A 43 7.31 11.43 -3.43
CA ARG A 43 8.59 11.57 -4.14
C ARG A 43 8.44 11.15 -5.58
N ILE A 44 8.89 11.97 -6.51
CA ILE A 44 8.89 11.67 -7.93
C ILE A 44 10.27 11.12 -8.30
N GLY A 45 10.31 9.97 -8.96
CA GLY A 45 11.56 9.33 -9.33
C GLY A 45 11.41 8.35 -10.48
N LEU A 46 12.49 7.64 -10.77
CA LEU A 46 12.49 6.68 -11.87
C LEU A 46 11.68 5.42 -11.52
N PRO A 47 11.02 4.77 -12.51
CA PRO A 47 10.24 3.54 -12.33
C PRO A 47 11.05 2.36 -11.80
N GLY A 48 12.36 2.33 -12.05
CA GLY A 48 13.29 1.33 -11.51
C GLY A 48 13.84 1.67 -10.11
N GLY A 49 13.57 2.89 -9.62
CA GLY A 49 14.00 3.35 -8.31
C GLY A 49 13.19 2.72 -7.17
N ARG A 50 13.75 2.72 -5.96
CA ARG A 50 13.09 2.22 -4.74
C ARG A 50 12.33 3.32 -3.98
N GLY A 51 11.94 4.40 -4.66
CA GLY A 51 11.37 5.59 -4.02
C GLY A 51 12.31 6.28 -3.02
N ARG A 52 13.61 5.99 -3.09
CA ARG A 52 14.67 6.68 -2.33
C ARG A 52 15.44 7.68 -3.17
N ASP A 53 15.54 7.44 -4.46
CA ASP A 53 16.26 8.29 -5.40
C ASP A 53 15.22 9.06 -6.22
N GLY A 54 15.05 10.34 -5.93
CA GLY A 54 14.03 11.19 -6.54
C GLY A 54 13.83 12.50 -5.77
N ASP A 55 13.02 13.38 -6.35
CA ASP A 55 12.71 14.69 -5.80
C ASP A 55 11.45 14.64 -4.94
N ASP A 56 11.55 15.16 -3.72
CA ASP A 56 10.44 15.25 -2.78
C ASP A 56 9.51 16.41 -3.16
N LEU A 57 8.20 16.20 -3.03
CA LEU A 57 7.28 17.33 -2.98
C LEU A 57 7.50 18.06 -1.64
N ASP A 58 7.57 19.39 -1.69
CA ASP A 58 7.72 20.26 -0.51
C ASP A 58 6.53 20.20 0.47
N THR A 59 5.48 19.45 0.13
CA THR A 59 4.26 19.31 0.94
C THR A 59 4.16 17.91 1.55
N THR A 60 3.92 17.86 2.85
CA THR A 60 3.49 16.65 3.56
C THR A 60 1.97 16.60 3.70
N PHE A 61 1.41 15.40 3.68
CA PHE A 61 -0.03 15.15 3.71
C PHE A 61 -0.41 14.36 4.96
N ASP A 62 -1.58 14.64 5.54
CA ASP A 62 -2.04 13.93 6.74
C ASP A 62 -2.69 12.57 6.40
N THR A 63 -3.11 12.39 5.14
CA THR A 63 -3.81 11.18 4.70
C THR A 63 -3.19 10.58 3.43
N LEU A 64 -3.26 9.26 3.33
CA LEU A 64 -2.77 8.51 2.17
C LEU A 64 -3.50 8.92 0.88
N GLU A 65 -4.80 9.19 0.98
CA GLU A 65 -5.61 9.57 -0.19
C GLU A 65 -5.20 10.92 -0.76
N GLN A 66 -4.95 11.92 0.09
CA GLN A 66 -4.40 13.21 -0.35
C GLN A 66 -3.03 13.06 -1.01
N ALA A 67 -2.15 12.24 -0.42
CA ALA A 67 -0.84 11.96 -1.00
C ALA A 67 -0.95 11.29 -2.38
N ARG A 68 -1.89 10.35 -2.57
CA ARG A 68 -2.15 9.72 -3.88
C ARG A 68 -2.67 10.69 -4.92
N GLN A 69 -3.59 11.57 -4.53
CA GLN A 69 -4.13 12.60 -5.41
C GLN A 69 -3.03 13.57 -5.84
N ALA A 70 -2.20 14.01 -4.90
CA ALA A 70 -1.04 14.86 -5.19
C ALA A 70 -0.01 14.15 -6.07
N ALA A 71 0.28 12.87 -5.80
CA ALA A 71 1.16 12.05 -6.64
C ALA A 71 0.66 11.94 -8.08
N THR A 72 -0.63 11.68 -8.26
CA THR A 72 -1.25 11.61 -9.59
C THR A 72 -1.20 12.96 -10.30
N ALA A 73 -1.57 14.04 -9.60
CA ALA A 73 -1.53 15.39 -10.15
C ALA A 73 -0.10 15.79 -10.56
N ALA A 74 0.89 15.47 -9.72
CA ALA A 74 2.29 15.77 -9.99
C ALA A 74 2.82 15.01 -11.22
N LEU A 75 2.43 13.74 -11.40
CA LEU A 75 2.76 12.96 -12.59
C LEU A 75 2.09 13.50 -13.85
N LEU A 76 0.84 13.96 -13.77
CA LEU A 76 0.13 14.55 -14.92
C LEU A 76 0.72 15.90 -15.35
N THR A 77 1.34 16.64 -14.41
CA THR A 77 2.04 17.90 -14.71
C THR A 77 3.50 17.70 -15.12
N HIS A 78 4.04 16.50 -14.91
CA HIS A 78 5.42 16.20 -15.28
C HIS A 78 5.50 16.00 -16.80
N GLU A 79 6.37 16.76 -17.48
CA GLU A 79 6.53 16.67 -18.94
C GLU A 79 7.08 15.31 -19.40
N ASP A 80 7.77 14.58 -18.51
CA ASP A 80 8.33 13.27 -18.77
C ASP A 80 7.38 12.14 -18.34
N ASN A 81 6.93 11.33 -19.29
CA ASN A 81 6.13 10.12 -19.01
C ASN A 81 6.95 8.95 -18.44
N ALA A 82 8.24 9.14 -18.19
CA ALA A 82 9.16 8.11 -17.73
C ALA A 82 9.43 8.16 -16.22
N VAL A 83 8.59 8.85 -15.45
CA VAL A 83 8.69 8.94 -13.98
C VAL A 83 7.48 8.35 -13.28
N VAL A 84 7.68 7.95 -12.03
CA VAL A 84 6.64 7.42 -11.14
C VAL A 84 6.68 8.17 -9.82
N ALA A 85 5.53 8.22 -9.15
CA ALA A 85 5.43 8.87 -7.86
C ALA A 85 5.34 7.81 -6.76
N PHE A 86 6.24 7.88 -5.80
CA PHE A 86 6.27 7.04 -4.62
C PHE A 86 5.61 7.78 -3.47
N VAL A 87 4.61 7.16 -2.85
CA VAL A 87 4.03 7.66 -1.62
C VAL A 87 4.77 7.03 -0.46
N LEU A 88 5.47 7.86 0.29
CA LEU A 88 6.15 7.48 1.52
C LEU A 88 5.29 7.81 2.72
N GLY A 89 5.37 7.02 3.77
CA GLY A 89 4.83 7.43 5.06
C GLY A 89 5.88 7.32 6.15
N GLN A 90 5.73 8.21 7.12
CA GLN A 90 6.67 8.31 8.20
C GLN A 90 6.46 7.17 9.21
N ARG A 91 7.57 6.50 9.54
CA ARG A 91 7.65 5.49 10.60
C ARG A 91 7.95 6.14 11.95
N ASP A 92 7.74 5.36 13.02
CA ASP A 92 8.05 5.76 14.40
C ASP A 92 9.52 6.18 14.62
N ASP A 93 10.45 5.66 13.81
CA ASP A 93 11.88 6.00 13.83
C ASP A 93 12.22 7.24 12.97
N GLN A 94 11.21 8.03 12.60
CA GLN A 94 11.29 9.20 11.71
C GLN A 94 11.84 8.90 10.31
N GLN A 95 11.98 7.62 9.95
CA GLN A 95 12.36 7.22 8.60
C GLN A 95 11.14 7.19 7.69
N TRP A 96 11.37 7.52 6.43
CA TRP A 96 10.37 7.42 5.38
C TRP A 96 10.49 6.06 4.71
N ASP A 97 9.36 5.36 4.60
CA ASP A 97 9.27 4.07 3.92
C ASP A 97 8.22 4.15 2.81
N VAL A 98 8.46 3.44 1.71
CA VAL A 98 7.55 3.45 0.56
C VAL A 98 6.33 2.60 0.88
N ILE A 99 5.16 3.22 0.81
CA ILE A 99 3.88 2.57 1.11
C ILE A 99 3.14 2.25 -0.18
N ASP A 100 3.27 3.14 -1.16
CA ASP A 100 2.59 2.99 -2.43
C ASP A 100 3.42 3.53 -3.59
N ARG A 101 3.12 3.01 -4.78
CA ARG A 101 3.69 3.48 -6.04
C ARG A 101 2.53 3.83 -6.96
N VAL A 102 2.48 5.09 -7.35
CA VAL A 102 1.55 5.62 -8.34
C VAL A 102 2.27 5.69 -9.67
N ASP A 103 1.71 4.98 -10.65
CA ASP A 103 2.13 4.99 -12.04
C ASP A 103 0.97 5.55 -12.86
N VAL A 104 1.22 6.57 -13.67
CA VAL A 104 0.24 7.01 -14.66
C VAL A 104 0.48 6.17 -15.91
N LEU A 105 -0.25 5.06 -16.02
CA LEU A 105 -0.35 4.34 -17.29
C LEU A 105 -1.00 5.29 -18.29
N THR A 106 -0.16 5.94 -19.11
CA THR A 106 -0.64 6.67 -20.27
C THR A 106 -1.33 5.65 -21.19
N PRO A 107 -2.60 5.87 -21.59
CA PRO A 107 -3.33 4.95 -22.46
C PRO A 107 -2.72 4.86 -23.87
#